data_AF-A0A8T5TJ89-F1
#
_entry.id   AF-A0A8T5TJ89-F1
#
_cell.length_a   1.000
_cell.length_b   1.000
_cell.length_c   1.000
_cell.angle_alpha   90.00
_cell.angle_beta   90.00
_cell.angle_gamma   90.00
#
_symmetry.space_group_name_H-M   'P 1'
#
loop_
_entity.id
_entity.type
_entity.pdbx_description
1 polymer ?
#
loop_
_entity_poly.entity_id
_entity_poly.type
_entity_poly.pdbx_seq_one_letter_code
_entity_poly.pdbx_strand_id
1 'polypeptide(L)'
;MPKLNLHIHSTYSDGRNSISQIVSAALDKDLDYICITDHFTNSWKADVIPNLNSLDKIKMYLEEIASFQEYLLEEERQMALFKGIEIDLSSTAKFITNNISPAKFDLILFEYLENIEGINFIKKIINFWKTKVKNSKDFPLIGLAHFDPSFFVINGMNILIDFLTQHHIFFEFNSSYPQFYSQKY
;
A
#
# COMPACT_ATOMS: atom_id res chain seq x y z
N MET A 1 15.95 -0.55 16.47
CA MET A 1 15.25 -0.20 15.21
C MET A 1 13.78 -0.06 15.53
N PRO A 2 13.05 0.87 14.91
CA PRO A 2 11.61 0.99 15.13
C PRO A 2 10.90 -0.32 14.73
N LYS A 3 9.90 -0.72 15.50
CA LYS A 3 9.03 -1.86 15.21
C LYS A 3 7.85 -1.34 14.39
N LEU A 4 7.68 -1.89 13.20
CA LEU A 4 6.68 -1.40 12.24
C LEU A 4 5.95 -2.54 11.57
N ASN A 5 4.69 -2.30 11.21
CA ASN A 5 3.94 -3.11 10.27
C ASN A 5 3.16 -2.19 9.31
N LEU A 6 3.61 -2.12 8.07
CA LEU A 6 3.08 -1.18 7.07
C LEU A 6 2.13 -1.84 6.07
N HIS A 7 1.76 -3.10 6.30
CA HIS A 7 0.90 -3.87 5.40
C HIS A 7 -0.13 -4.64 6.23
N ILE A 8 -1.22 -3.97 6.59
CA ILE A 8 -2.27 -4.50 7.46
C ILE A 8 -3.63 -4.29 6.81
N HIS A 9 -4.42 -5.36 6.69
CA HIS A 9 -5.79 -5.27 6.17
C HIS A 9 -6.79 -5.28 7.31
N SER A 10 -7.84 -4.49 7.15
CA SER A 10 -8.97 -4.40 8.07
C SER A 10 -10.21 -5.02 7.46
N THR A 11 -11.34 -4.89 8.15
CA THR A 11 -12.65 -5.31 7.62
C THR A 11 -13.13 -4.44 6.44
N TYR A 12 -12.40 -3.40 6.02
CA TYR A 12 -12.68 -2.68 4.78
C TYR A 12 -12.34 -3.48 3.52
N SER A 13 -11.36 -4.39 3.60
CA SER A 13 -11.15 -5.45 2.61
C SER A 13 -11.34 -6.85 3.18
N ASP A 14 -10.29 -7.65 3.18
CA ASP A 14 -10.23 -9.07 3.50
C ASP A 14 -9.63 -9.34 4.89
N GLY A 15 -9.30 -8.28 5.63
CA GLY A 15 -8.88 -8.37 7.02
C GLY A 15 -10.00 -8.83 7.94
N ARG A 16 -9.62 -9.52 9.02
CA ARG A 16 -10.57 -10.09 10.01
C ARG A 16 -10.88 -9.15 11.17
N ASN A 17 -10.10 -8.06 11.32
CA ASN A 17 -10.15 -7.15 12.46
C ASN A 17 -10.55 -5.75 11.99
N SER A 18 -11.36 -5.06 12.78
CA SER A 18 -11.62 -3.63 12.56
C SER A 18 -10.37 -2.79 12.81
N ILE A 19 -10.36 -1.54 12.33
CA ILE A 19 -9.24 -0.61 12.58
C ILE A 19 -9.02 -0.44 14.10
N SER A 20 -10.09 -0.32 14.90
CA SER A 20 -9.99 -0.27 16.36
C SER A 20 -9.25 -1.46 16.97
N GLN A 21 -9.59 -2.68 16.54
CA GLN A 21 -8.94 -3.90 17.01
C GLN A 21 -7.48 -3.97 16.59
N ILE A 22 -7.16 -3.53 15.37
CA ILE A 22 -5.79 -3.45 14.86
C ILE A 22 -4.97 -2.46 15.70
N VAL A 23 -5.49 -1.26 15.96
CA VAL A 23 -4.84 -0.23 16.78
C VAL A 23 -4.57 -0.74 18.19
N SER A 24 -5.55 -1.36 18.83
CA SER A 24 -5.38 -1.96 20.17
C SER A 24 -4.28 -3.02 20.17
N ALA A 25 -4.32 -3.94 19.21
CA ALA A 25 -3.33 -5.02 19.12
C ALA A 25 -1.91 -4.51 18.80
N ALA A 26 -1.80 -3.41 18.06
CA ALA A 26 -0.53 -2.77 17.74
C ALA A 26 0.11 -2.10 18.96
N LEU A 27 -0.71 -1.42 19.77
CA LEU A 27 -0.30 -0.87 21.07
C LEU A 27 0.18 -1.99 22.01
N ASP A 28 -0.58 -3.08 22.12
CA ASP A 28 -0.22 -4.23 22.97
C ASP A 28 1.10 -4.91 22.55
N LYS A 29 1.52 -4.71 21.29
CA LYS A 29 2.77 -5.25 20.73
C LYS A 29 3.92 -4.24 20.76
N ASP A 30 3.70 -3.06 21.31
CA ASP A 30 4.64 -1.93 21.32
C ASP A 30 5.17 -1.63 19.90
N LEU A 31 4.28 -1.56 18.90
CA LEU A 31 4.66 -1.08 17.56
C LEU A 31 4.81 0.44 17.57
N ASP A 32 5.87 0.94 16.97
CA ASP A 32 6.11 2.38 16.82
C ASP A 32 5.28 2.95 15.65
N TYR A 33 5.09 2.15 14.60
CA TYR A 33 4.43 2.56 13.36
C TYR A 33 3.53 1.46 12.79
N ILE A 34 2.30 1.82 12.44
CA ILE A 34 1.42 0.95 11.65
C ILE A 34 0.83 1.69 10.46
N CYS A 35 0.55 0.95 9.40
CA CYS A 35 -0.20 1.46 8.26
C CYS A 35 -1.30 0.46 7.89
N ILE A 36 -2.52 0.95 7.76
CA ILE A 36 -3.63 0.14 7.22
C ILE A 36 -3.58 0.31 5.70
N THR A 37 -3.63 -0.79 4.95
CA THR A 37 -3.44 -0.82 3.50
C THR A 37 -4.49 -1.72 2.84
N ASP A 38 -5.77 -1.51 3.14
CA ASP A 38 -6.85 -2.30 2.55
C ASP A 38 -6.86 -2.26 1.00
N HIS A 39 -7.37 -3.33 0.41
CA HIS A 39 -7.37 -3.54 -1.04
C HIS A 39 -8.20 -2.51 -1.81
N PHE A 40 -7.67 -2.11 -2.97
CA PHE A 40 -8.32 -1.29 -3.99
C PHE A 40 -8.23 -1.97 -5.35
N THR A 41 -9.38 -2.36 -5.90
CA THR A 41 -9.42 -3.08 -7.17
C THR A 41 -10.74 -2.91 -7.92
N ASN A 42 -10.67 -2.90 -9.25
CA ASN A 42 -11.83 -3.15 -10.14
C ASN A 42 -11.63 -4.37 -11.05
N SER A 43 -10.73 -5.27 -10.66
CA SER A 43 -10.44 -6.52 -11.36
C SER A 43 -11.37 -7.66 -10.91
N TRP A 44 -11.01 -8.91 -11.22
CA TRP A 44 -11.69 -10.12 -10.75
C TRP A 44 -11.81 -10.19 -9.21
N LYS A 45 -10.86 -9.63 -8.46
CA LYS A 45 -10.90 -9.59 -6.99
C LYS A 45 -12.09 -8.80 -6.46
N ALA A 46 -12.57 -7.82 -7.23
CA ALA A 46 -13.62 -6.91 -6.79
C ALA A 46 -14.94 -7.64 -6.47
N ASP A 47 -15.16 -8.80 -7.09
CA ASP A 47 -16.33 -9.66 -6.91
C ASP A 47 -16.14 -10.77 -5.87
N VAL A 48 -14.91 -10.93 -5.34
CA VAL A 48 -14.53 -12.04 -4.44
C VAL A 48 -14.33 -11.57 -3.01
N ILE A 49 -13.78 -10.36 -2.82
CA ILE A 49 -13.50 -9.81 -1.50
C ILE A 49 -14.07 -8.39 -1.35
N PRO A 50 -14.41 -7.96 -0.12
CA PRO A 50 -14.61 -6.54 0.14
C PRO A 50 -13.35 -5.75 -0.25
N ASN A 51 -13.54 -4.52 -0.67
CA ASN A 51 -12.47 -3.63 -1.11
C ASN A 51 -13.00 -2.18 -1.21
N LEU A 52 -12.05 -1.25 -1.37
CA LEU A 52 -12.26 0.19 -1.46
C LEU A 52 -12.68 0.68 -2.87
N ASN A 53 -13.59 0.00 -3.56
CA ASN A 53 -13.99 0.32 -4.95
C ASN A 53 -14.84 1.58 -5.17
N SER A 54 -15.08 2.42 -4.16
CA SER A 54 -15.84 3.67 -4.32
C SER A 54 -15.25 4.82 -3.52
N LEU A 55 -15.50 6.04 -3.99
CA LEU A 55 -15.06 7.26 -3.30
C LEU A 55 -15.65 7.37 -1.88
N ASP A 56 -16.90 6.93 -1.68
CA ASP A 56 -17.55 6.97 -0.37
C ASP A 56 -16.89 5.98 0.61
N LYS A 57 -16.58 4.75 0.16
CA LYS A 57 -15.85 3.77 0.98
C LYS A 57 -14.45 4.28 1.34
N ILE A 58 -13.72 4.81 0.36
CA ILE A 58 -12.38 5.40 0.58
C ILE A 58 -12.48 6.55 1.58
N LYS A 59 -13.51 7.40 1.46
CA LYS A 59 -13.72 8.51 2.40
C LYS A 59 -13.93 8.01 3.83
N MET A 60 -14.87 7.07 4.03
CA MET A 60 -15.14 6.50 5.36
C MET A 60 -13.89 5.84 5.96
N TYR A 61 -13.17 5.07 5.14
CA TYR A 61 -11.91 4.42 5.52
C TYR A 61 -10.86 5.43 6.00
N LEU A 62 -10.62 6.50 5.24
CA LEU A 62 -9.64 7.53 5.61
C LEU A 62 -10.06 8.34 6.84
N GLU A 63 -11.36 8.61 6.99
CA GLU A 63 -11.91 9.31 8.15
C GLU A 63 -11.77 8.47 9.43
N GLU A 64 -12.00 7.15 9.34
CA GLU A 64 -11.81 6.25 10.49
C GLU A 64 -10.35 6.11 10.89
N ILE A 65 -9.41 5.99 9.94
CA ILE A 65 -7.97 5.98 10.27
C ILE A 65 -7.56 7.30 10.92
N ALA A 66 -8.03 8.43 10.38
CA ALA A 66 -7.70 9.75 10.90
C ALA A 66 -8.19 9.93 12.35
N SER A 67 -9.41 9.49 12.67
CA SER A 67 -9.94 9.60 14.03
C SER A 67 -9.14 8.76 15.04
N PHE A 68 -8.64 7.58 14.65
CA PHE A 68 -7.74 6.80 15.50
C PHE A 68 -6.35 7.43 15.64
N GLN A 69 -5.83 8.06 14.59
CA GLN A 69 -4.57 8.80 14.69
C GLN A 69 -4.71 10.02 15.62
N GLU A 70 -5.83 10.74 15.56
CA GLU A 70 -6.16 11.82 16.49
C GLU A 70 -6.24 11.31 17.93
N TYR A 71 -6.96 10.19 18.16
CA TYR A 71 -7.01 9.52 19.47
C TYR A 71 -5.62 9.17 20.02
N LEU A 72 -4.73 8.61 19.20
CA LEU A 72 -3.37 8.27 19.64
C LEU A 72 -2.58 9.51 20.09
N LEU A 73 -2.77 10.64 19.40
CA LEU A 73 -2.14 11.91 19.77
C LEU A 73 -2.72 12.51 21.05
N GLU A 74 -4.05 12.51 21.19
CA GLU A 74 -4.75 13.03 22.37
C GLU A 74 -4.39 12.24 23.64
N GLU A 75 -4.19 10.93 23.51
CA GLU A 75 -3.81 10.02 24.59
C GLU A 75 -2.29 9.90 24.79
N GLU A 76 -1.50 10.74 24.11
CA GLU A 76 -0.02 10.76 24.15
C GLU A 76 0.62 9.38 23.91
N ARG A 77 -0.04 8.52 23.11
CA ARG A 77 0.43 7.16 22.80
C ARG A 77 1.63 7.24 21.85
N GLN A 78 2.67 6.47 22.17
CA GLN A 78 3.90 6.41 21.38
C GLN A 78 3.78 5.46 20.18
N MET A 79 2.78 5.67 19.33
CA MET A 79 2.59 4.93 18.07
C MET A 79 1.98 5.87 17.03
N ALA A 80 2.48 5.81 15.80
CA ALA A 80 1.87 6.52 14.67
C ALA A 80 1.12 5.55 13.74
N LEU A 81 -0.08 5.95 13.36
CA LEU A 81 -1.00 5.26 12.47
C LEU A 81 -1.10 6.04 11.15
N PHE A 82 -0.75 5.37 10.05
CA PHE A 82 -0.72 5.95 8.71
C PHE A 82 -1.86 5.45 7.82
N LYS A 83 -2.31 6.32 6.91
CA LYS A 83 -3.31 6.00 5.89
C LYS A 83 -2.63 5.38 4.68
N GLY A 84 -2.88 4.10 4.45
CA GLY A 84 -2.36 3.38 3.30
C GLY A 84 -3.44 2.83 2.41
N ILE A 85 -3.04 2.31 1.25
CA ILE A 85 -3.91 1.57 0.32
C ILE A 85 -3.07 0.60 -0.50
N GLU A 86 -3.60 -0.59 -0.79
CA GLU A 86 -2.96 -1.55 -1.69
C GLU A 86 -3.73 -1.61 -3.02
N ILE A 87 -3.04 -1.32 -4.12
CA ILE A 87 -3.61 -1.22 -5.46
C ILE A 87 -3.25 -2.47 -6.28
N ASP A 88 -4.29 -3.16 -6.74
CA ASP A 88 -4.19 -4.27 -7.68
C ASP A 88 -3.85 -3.76 -9.09
N LEU A 89 -2.69 -4.17 -9.63
CA LEU A 89 -2.24 -3.79 -10.98
C LEU A 89 -3.08 -4.37 -12.12
N SER A 90 -3.96 -5.34 -11.83
CA SER A 90 -4.97 -5.81 -12.78
C SER A 90 -6.10 -4.80 -12.97
N SER A 91 -6.18 -3.78 -12.10
CA SER A 91 -7.14 -2.68 -12.24
C SER A 91 -6.79 -1.77 -13.41
N THR A 92 -7.79 -1.13 -13.99
CA THR A 92 -7.55 -0.22 -15.12
C THR A 92 -6.91 1.08 -14.63
N ALA A 93 -5.98 1.65 -15.42
CA ALA A 93 -5.35 2.94 -15.09
C ALA A 93 -6.39 4.04 -14.86
N LYS A 94 -7.45 4.09 -15.69
CA LYS A 94 -8.54 5.06 -15.57
C LYS A 94 -9.26 4.94 -14.23
N PHE A 95 -9.54 3.72 -13.77
CA PHE A 95 -10.18 3.50 -12.48
C PHE A 95 -9.30 3.99 -11.33
N ILE A 96 -8.01 3.66 -11.35
CA ILE A 96 -7.04 4.11 -10.34
C ILE A 96 -6.95 5.65 -10.33
N THR A 97 -6.70 6.28 -11.48
CA THR A 97 -6.50 7.73 -11.56
C THR A 97 -7.74 8.55 -11.23
N ASN A 98 -8.93 7.98 -11.41
CA ASN A 98 -10.19 8.67 -11.11
C ASN A 98 -10.58 8.60 -9.63
N ASN A 99 -10.17 7.56 -8.92
CA ASN A 99 -10.62 7.32 -7.54
C ASN A 99 -9.52 7.60 -6.50
N ILE A 100 -8.25 7.45 -6.87
CA ILE A 100 -7.13 7.64 -5.95
C ILE A 100 -6.53 9.04 -6.12
N SER A 101 -6.66 9.82 -5.05
CA SER A 101 -5.93 11.06 -4.87
C SER A 101 -4.70 10.77 -3.98
N PRO A 102 -3.48 10.78 -4.53
CA PRO A 102 -2.27 10.33 -3.83
C PRO A 102 -2.01 11.15 -2.55
N ALA A 103 -2.33 12.45 -2.55
CA ALA A 103 -2.11 13.35 -1.41
C ALA A 103 -2.99 13.05 -0.18
N LYS A 104 -3.93 12.10 -0.28
CA LYS A 104 -4.74 11.68 0.88
C LYS A 104 -4.11 10.53 1.67
N PHE A 105 -3.14 9.85 1.07
CA PHE A 105 -2.47 8.67 1.62
C PHE A 105 -1.05 9.03 2.02
N ASP A 106 -0.55 8.33 3.03
CA ASP A 106 0.85 8.37 3.45
C ASP A 106 1.65 7.29 2.72
N LEU A 107 0.99 6.17 2.38
CA LEU A 107 1.58 5.02 1.70
C LEU A 107 0.64 4.47 0.60
N ILE A 108 1.19 4.14 -0.56
CA ILE A 108 0.51 3.36 -1.60
C ILE A 108 1.37 2.13 -1.91
N LEU A 109 0.78 0.95 -1.76
CA LEU A 109 1.38 -0.31 -2.19
C LEU A 109 0.80 -0.72 -3.54
N PHE A 110 1.64 -1.23 -4.44
CA PHE A 110 1.19 -1.92 -5.64
C PHE A 110 1.44 -3.43 -5.49
N GLU A 111 0.47 -4.25 -5.86
CA GLU A 111 0.61 -5.71 -5.87
C GLU A 111 0.64 -6.28 -7.30
N TYR A 112 1.21 -7.47 -7.46
CA TYR A 112 1.31 -8.20 -8.75
C TYR A 112 2.18 -7.52 -9.81
N LEU A 113 3.30 -6.90 -9.41
CA LEU A 113 4.30 -6.46 -10.37
C LEU A 113 5.12 -7.67 -10.87
N GLU A 114 4.77 -8.19 -12.04
CA GLU A 114 5.36 -9.44 -12.57
C GLU A 114 6.03 -9.28 -13.95
N ASN A 115 6.00 -8.10 -14.57
CA ASN A 115 6.59 -7.88 -15.89
C ASN A 115 6.91 -6.41 -16.19
N ILE A 116 7.58 -6.16 -17.32
CA ILE A 116 8.01 -4.83 -17.77
C ILE A 116 6.80 -3.96 -18.13
N GLU A 117 5.72 -4.55 -18.63
CA GLU A 117 4.47 -3.84 -18.91
C GLU A 117 3.87 -3.26 -17.62
N GLY A 118 3.90 -4.01 -16.51
CA GLY A 118 3.52 -3.57 -15.18
C GLY A 118 4.37 -2.40 -14.68
N ILE A 119 5.68 -2.43 -14.91
CA ILE A 119 6.57 -1.29 -14.62
C ILE A 119 6.09 -0.05 -15.38
N ASN A 120 5.85 -0.18 -16.70
CA ASN A 120 5.40 0.92 -17.53
C ASN A 120 4.02 1.44 -17.12
N PHE A 121 3.14 0.55 -16.64
CA PHE A 121 1.84 0.89 -16.12
C PHE A 121 1.94 1.75 -14.84
N ILE A 122 2.74 1.32 -13.85
CA ILE A 122 2.96 2.09 -12.62
C ILE A 122 3.60 3.44 -12.94
N LYS A 123 4.61 3.49 -13.84
CA LYS A 123 5.23 4.74 -14.29
C LYS A 123 4.20 5.74 -14.82
N LYS A 124 3.24 5.28 -15.64
CA LYS A 124 2.16 6.13 -16.17
C LYS A 124 1.29 6.70 -15.05
N ILE A 125 0.91 5.89 -14.07
CA ILE A 125 0.10 6.32 -12.92
C ILE A 125 0.87 7.34 -12.07
N ILE A 126 2.10 7.04 -11.69
CA ILE A 126 2.93 7.96 -10.87
C ILE A 126 3.13 9.29 -11.60
N ASN A 127 3.43 9.27 -12.90
CA ASN A 127 3.61 10.49 -13.67
C ASN A 127 2.32 11.31 -13.74
N PHE A 128 1.18 10.65 -13.97
CA PHE A 128 -0.13 11.32 -13.92
C PHE A 128 -0.36 11.98 -12.55
N TRP A 129 -0.15 11.26 -11.46
CA TRP A 129 -0.31 11.78 -10.10
C TRP A 129 0.63 12.94 -9.77
N LYS A 130 1.88 12.90 -10.23
CA LYS A 130 2.83 14.00 -10.08
C LYS A 130 2.36 15.29 -10.76
N THR A 131 1.53 15.21 -11.82
CA THR A 131 0.91 16.40 -12.43
C THR A 131 -0.23 17.00 -11.60
N LYS A 132 -0.76 16.25 -10.63
CA LYS A 132 -1.93 16.63 -9.81
C LYS A 132 -1.54 17.07 -8.41
N VAL A 133 -0.40 16.63 -7.91
CA VAL A 133 0.12 17.01 -6.59
C VAL A 133 0.87 18.33 -6.70
N LYS A 134 0.51 19.31 -5.86
CA LYS A 134 1.10 20.65 -5.88
C LYS A 134 2.46 20.72 -5.18
N ASN A 135 2.61 19.99 -4.07
CA ASN A 135 3.81 19.98 -3.25
C ASN A 135 4.37 18.56 -3.18
N SER A 136 5.66 18.39 -3.47
CA SER A 136 6.29 17.07 -3.46
C SER A 136 6.22 16.37 -2.11
N LYS A 137 6.11 17.13 -1.02
CA LYS A 137 5.93 16.60 0.35
C LYS A 137 4.57 15.92 0.57
N ASP A 138 3.59 16.24 -0.27
CA ASP A 138 2.26 15.63 -0.21
C ASP A 138 2.19 14.36 -1.08
N PHE A 139 3.32 13.91 -1.65
CA PHE A 139 3.35 12.67 -2.42
C PHE A 139 3.62 11.48 -1.49
N PRO A 140 2.80 10.42 -1.54
CA PRO A 140 2.93 9.27 -0.63
C PRO A 140 4.21 8.51 -0.89
N LEU A 141 4.65 7.74 0.11
CA LEU A 141 5.59 6.65 -0.12
C LEU A 141 4.95 5.64 -1.07
N ILE A 142 5.76 5.06 -1.96
CA ILE A 142 5.32 4.01 -2.87
C ILE A 142 6.07 2.73 -2.55
N GLY A 143 5.35 1.62 -2.41
CA GLY A 143 5.91 0.31 -2.16
C GLY A 143 5.36 -0.77 -3.10
N LEU A 144 6.03 -1.92 -3.13
CA LEU A 144 5.51 -3.15 -3.72
C LEU A 144 5.16 -4.14 -2.62
N ALA A 145 3.91 -4.58 -2.61
CA ALA A 145 3.37 -5.60 -1.70
C ALA A 145 3.73 -7.00 -2.20
N HIS A 146 4.13 -7.89 -1.27
CA HIS A 146 4.45 -9.32 -1.52
C HIS A 146 5.23 -9.59 -2.82
N PHE A 147 6.17 -8.70 -3.14
CA PHE A 147 6.86 -8.67 -4.42
C PHE A 147 7.84 -9.83 -4.60
N ASP A 148 7.71 -10.55 -5.71
CA ASP A 148 8.67 -11.58 -6.14
C ASP A 148 9.56 -11.04 -7.28
N PRO A 149 10.85 -10.76 -7.03
CA PRO A 149 11.77 -10.30 -8.08
C PRO A 149 12.13 -11.39 -9.10
N SER A 150 11.78 -12.65 -8.86
CA SER A 150 12.10 -13.78 -9.75
C SER A 150 11.55 -13.59 -11.17
N PHE A 151 10.41 -12.90 -11.29
CA PHE A 151 9.78 -12.54 -12.56
C PHE A 151 10.66 -11.70 -13.49
N PHE A 152 11.69 -11.01 -12.95
CA PHE A 152 12.58 -10.12 -13.70
C PHE A 152 13.98 -10.70 -13.93
N VAL A 153 14.25 -11.92 -13.49
CA VAL A 153 15.60 -12.53 -13.56
C VAL A 153 16.09 -12.66 -15.01
N ILE A 154 15.19 -12.93 -15.95
CA ILE A 154 15.54 -13.02 -17.37
C ILE A 154 15.41 -11.64 -18.01
N ASN A 155 16.54 -10.94 -18.14
CA ASN A 155 16.68 -9.65 -18.85
C ASN A 155 15.84 -8.47 -18.32
N GLY A 156 15.17 -8.59 -17.17
CA GLY A 156 14.33 -7.53 -16.57
C GLY A 156 14.98 -6.81 -15.39
N MET A 157 16.01 -7.39 -14.77
CA MET A 157 16.52 -6.96 -13.47
C MET A 157 17.07 -5.52 -13.47
N ASN A 158 17.83 -5.12 -14.50
CA ASN A 158 18.33 -3.74 -14.59
C ASN A 158 17.18 -2.74 -14.74
N ILE A 159 16.17 -3.08 -15.56
CA ILE A 159 14.99 -2.23 -15.77
C ILE A 159 14.20 -2.06 -14.47
N LEU A 160 14.06 -3.15 -13.69
CA LEU A 160 13.44 -3.15 -12.39
C LEU A 160 14.21 -2.25 -11.41
N ILE A 161 15.53 -2.46 -11.27
CA ILE A 161 16.37 -1.68 -10.35
C ILE A 161 16.33 -0.19 -10.69
N ASP A 162 16.46 0.16 -11.98
CA ASP A 162 16.36 1.55 -12.43
C ASP A 162 15.00 2.15 -12.10
N PHE A 163 13.91 1.40 -12.32
CA PHE A 163 12.56 1.84 -11.99
C PHE A 163 12.37 2.08 -10.49
N LEU A 164 12.79 1.14 -9.64
CA LEU A 164 12.67 1.24 -8.19
C LEU A 164 13.48 2.45 -7.66
N THR A 165 14.71 2.62 -8.16
CA THR A 165 15.61 3.69 -7.74
C THR A 165 15.10 5.06 -8.18
N GLN A 166 14.69 5.21 -9.46
CA GLN A 166 14.21 6.46 -10.02
C GLN A 166 12.94 6.97 -9.33
N HIS A 167 12.06 6.06 -8.91
CA HIS A 167 10.79 6.41 -8.30
C HIS A 167 10.78 6.28 -6.77
N HIS A 168 11.93 5.96 -6.15
CA HIS A 168 12.07 5.73 -4.72
C HIS A 168 11.06 4.71 -4.17
N ILE A 169 10.84 3.63 -4.94
CA ILE A 169 9.90 2.56 -4.59
C ILE A 169 10.62 1.55 -3.71
N PHE A 170 10.09 1.31 -2.52
CA PHE A 170 10.53 0.21 -1.68
C PHE A 170 9.74 -1.07 -2.00
N PHE A 171 10.18 -2.21 -1.50
CA PHE A 171 9.36 -3.42 -1.51
C PHE A 171 9.47 -4.12 -0.17
N GLU A 172 8.40 -4.80 0.21
CA GLU A 172 8.32 -5.57 1.45
C GLU A 172 9.12 -6.88 1.32
N PHE A 173 9.84 -7.27 2.38
CA PHE A 173 10.25 -8.66 2.58
C PHE A 173 9.20 -9.38 3.40
N ASN A 174 8.29 -10.10 2.74
CA ASN A 174 7.21 -10.78 3.43
C ASN A 174 7.67 -12.15 3.95
N SER A 175 7.77 -12.29 5.27
CA SER A 175 8.19 -13.53 5.93
C SER A 175 7.26 -14.73 5.72
N SER A 176 6.02 -14.51 5.23
CA SER A 176 5.09 -15.57 4.84
C SER A 176 5.41 -16.15 3.46
N TYR A 177 6.24 -15.46 2.67
CA TYR A 177 6.70 -15.88 1.34
C TYR A 177 8.23 -15.97 1.25
N PRO A 178 8.90 -16.72 2.15
CA PRO A 178 10.37 -16.79 2.18
C PRO A 178 10.97 -17.33 0.87
N GLN A 179 10.19 -18.13 0.13
CA GLN A 179 10.57 -18.71 -1.16
C GLN A 179 10.81 -17.68 -2.27
N PHE A 180 10.24 -16.47 -2.18
CA PHE A 180 10.46 -15.41 -3.17
C PHE A 180 11.88 -14.84 -3.10
N TYR A 181 12.54 -14.99 -1.95
CA TYR A 181 13.84 -14.35 -1.68
C TYR A 181 14.97 -15.35 -1.51
N SER A 182 14.67 -16.64 -1.36
CA SER A 182 15.67 -17.69 -1.14
C SER A 182 15.19 -19.03 -1.69
N GLN A 183 16.04 -19.70 -2.47
CA GLN A 183 15.81 -21.06 -3.00
C GLN A 183 16.05 -22.17 -1.96
N LYS A 184 16.43 -21.84 -0.71
CA LYS A 184 16.95 -22.79 0.29
C LYS A 184 16.07 -22.99 1.53
N TYR A 185 14.75 -22.86 1.40
CA TYR A 185 13.80 -23.22 2.45
C TYR A 185 12.90 -24.37 2.03
#